data_AF-B4G7U7-F1
#
_entry.id   AF-B4G7U7-F1
#
_cell.length_a   1.000
_cell.length_b   1.000
_cell.length_c   1.000
_cell.angle_alpha   90.00
_cell.angle_beta   90.00
_cell.angle_gamma   90.00
#
_symmetry.space_group_name_H-M   'P 1'
#
loop_
_entity.id
_entity.type
_entity.pdbx_description
1 polymer ?
#
loop_
_entity_poly.entity_id
_entity_poly.type
_entity_poly.pdbx_seq_one_letter_code
_entity_poly.pdbx_strand_id
1 'polypeptide(L)'
;MSIRERTTSPQRCGKLKRKPGNYDEKDLIIHQNTPITLNYEVKGKPKIVIYWLAELRNPNQEPILSEEHTELKWLGLEAAKECVGFKDNQVMIDKFHEMILTQEKRQQS
;
A
#
# COMPACT_ATOMS: atom_id res chain seq x y z
N MET A 1 6.01 27.56 -0.24
CA MET A 1 5.12 26.75 0.63
C MET A 1 5.33 25.29 0.28
N SER A 2 6.15 24.57 1.04
CA SER A 2 6.47 23.16 0.78
C SER A 2 5.42 22.30 1.48
N ILE A 3 4.35 21.98 0.77
CA ILE A 3 3.39 20.96 1.21
C ILE A 3 4.07 19.64 0.86
N ARG A 4 4.85 19.10 1.82
CA ARG A 4 5.26 17.69 1.77
C ARG A 4 3.97 16.88 1.81
N GLU A 5 3.63 16.31 0.68
CA GLU A 5 2.41 15.54 0.44
C GLU A 5 2.27 14.47 1.50
N ARG A 6 1.42 14.77 2.50
CA ARG A 6 0.74 13.79 3.32
C ARG A 6 -0.03 12.89 2.35
N THR A 7 -0.04 11.58 2.62
CA THR A 7 -0.67 10.52 1.82
C THR A 7 0.17 9.93 0.67
N THR A 8 1.11 9.07 1.02
CA THR A 8 1.38 7.89 0.19
C THR A 8 1.50 6.68 1.12
N SER A 9 0.53 5.76 1.05
CA SER A 9 0.68 4.43 1.63
C SER A 9 1.74 3.68 0.81
N PRO A 10 2.67 2.92 1.43
CA PRO A 10 3.76 2.30 0.69
C PRO A 10 3.18 1.23 -0.25
N GLN A 11 3.23 1.49 -1.55
CA GLN A 11 2.77 0.53 -2.54
C GLN A 11 3.83 -0.58 -2.67
N ARG A 12 3.38 -1.79 -2.33
CA ARG A 12 4.19 -2.95 -1.94
C ARG A 12 4.43 -3.86 -3.15
N CYS A 13 5.67 -4.05 -3.56
CA CYS A 13 6.09 -5.17 -4.40
C CYS A 13 6.57 -6.31 -3.49
N GLY A 14 5.71 -7.28 -3.17
CA GLY A 14 6.08 -8.47 -2.39
C GLY A 14 5.22 -8.72 -1.13
N LYS A 15 5.19 -9.97 -0.65
CA LYS A 15 4.42 -10.34 0.55
C LYS A 15 5.14 -9.81 1.80
N LEU A 16 4.44 -9.07 2.66
CA LEU A 16 4.98 -8.75 3.98
C LEU A 16 4.92 -10.01 4.85
N LYS A 17 6.07 -10.65 5.07
CA LYS A 17 6.23 -11.59 6.19
C LYS A 17 6.58 -10.77 7.41
N ARG A 18 5.83 -11.00 8.49
CA ARG A 18 5.97 -10.35 9.79
C ARG A 18 7.32 -10.77 10.40
N LYS A 19 8.38 -10.01 10.15
CA LYS A 19 9.62 -10.01 10.95
C LYS A 19 9.52 -8.90 12.00
N PRO A 20 10.01 -9.10 13.24
CA PRO A 20 10.04 -8.05 14.24
C PRO A 20 10.89 -6.87 13.73
N GLY A 21 10.33 -5.66 13.70
CA GLY A 21 11.07 -4.42 13.42
C GLY A 21 10.61 -3.56 12.24
N ASN A 22 9.61 -3.94 11.43
CA ASN A 22 9.18 -3.08 10.31
C ASN A 22 8.04 -2.12 10.72
N TYR A 23 6.82 -2.65 10.89
CA TYR A 23 5.68 -1.92 11.46
C TYR A 23 4.79 -2.92 12.21
N ASP A 24 4.40 -2.58 13.43
CA ASP A 24 3.37 -3.31 14.17
C ASP A 24 1.98 -2.74 13.89
N GLU A 25 0.93 -3.47 14.29
CA GLU A 25 -0.46 -3.00 14.16
C GLU A 25 -0.69 -1.65 14.86
N LYS A 26 0.06 -1.37 15.93
CA LYS A 26 0.04 -0.08 16.64
C LYS A 26 0.56 1.07 15.78
N ASP A 27 1.46 0.83 14.83
CA ASP A 27 2.09 1.85 13.99
C ASP A 27 1.26 2.16 12.74
N LEU A 28 0.23 1.33 12.49
CA LEU A 28 -0.62 1.38 11.30
C LEU A 28 -2.06 1.71 11.68
N ILE A 29 -2.75 2.41 10.80
CA ILE A 29 -4.20 2.57 10.80
C ILE A 29 -4.72 1.74 9.63
N ILE A 30 -5.29 0.57 9.91
CA ILE A 30 -5.77 -0.36 8.89
C ILE A 30 -7.26 -0.12 8.63
N HIS A 31 -7.61 0.20 7.38
CA HIS A 31 -8.99 0.37 6.95
C HIS A 31 -9.59 -1.00 6.61
N GLN A 32 -10.05 -1.72 7.64
CA GLN A 32 -10.54 -3.09 7.50
C GLN A 32 -11.81 -3.23 6.63
N ASN A 33 -12.56 -2.15 6.45
CA ASN A 33 -13.86 -2.16 5.76
C ASN A 33 -13.77 -2.15 4.23
N THR A 34 -12.58 -1.94 3.66
CA THR A 34 -12.39 -1.82 2.21
C THR A 34 -11.27 -2.72 1.69
N PRO A 35 -11.36 -4.06 1.87
CA PRO A 35 -10.39 -4.98 1.29
C PRO A 35 -10.56 -5.06 -0.23
N ILE A 36 -9.44 -5.17 -0.95
CA ILE A 36 -9.43 -5.50 -2.38
C ILE A 36 -8.80 -6.88 -2.55
N THR A 37 -9.54 -7.78 -3.20
CA THR A 37 -9.06 -9.14 -3.47
C THR A 37 -8.63 -9.25 -4.92
N LEU A 38 -7.37 -9.66 -5.15
CA LEU A 38 -6.84 -10.01 -6.46
C LEU A 38 -6.74 -11.53 -6.58
N ASN A 39 -7.29 -12.07 -7.66
CA ASN A 39 -7.18 -13.48 -8.01
C ASN A 39 -6.44 -13.59 -9.34
N TYR A 40 -5.27 -14.21 -9.33
CA TYR A 40 -4.45 -14.41 -10.52
C TYR A 40 -3.74 -15.76 -10.45
N GLU A 41 -3.30 -16.26 -11.60
CA GLU A 41 -2.63 -17.56 -11.69
C GLU A 41 -1.11 -17.41 -11.61
N VAL A 42 -0.46 -18.28 -10.82
CA VAL A 42 1.00 -18.38 -10.76
C VAL A 42 1.40 -19.81 -11.07
N LYS A 43 2.06 -20.01 -12.22
CA LYS A 43 2.55 -21.33 -12.67
C LYS A 43 1.45 -22.41 -12.72
N GLY A 44 0.29 -22.12 -13.30
CA GLY A 44 -0.80 -23.11 -13.38
C GLY A 44 -1.67 -23.21 -12.12
N LYS A 45 -1.37 -22.45 -11.06
CA LYS A 45 -2.08 -22.53 -9.77
C LYS A 45 -2.77 -21.22 -9.43
N PRO A 46 -4.08 -21.23 -9.11
CA PRO A 46 -4.79 -20.02 -8.71
C PRO A 46 -4.23 -19.50 -7.39
N LYS A 47 -4.03 -18.19 -7.32
CA LYS A 47 -3.52 -17.50 -6.15
C LYS A 47 -4.42 -16.32 -5.83
N ILE A 48 -4.89 -16.30 -4.59
CA ILE A 48 -5.71 -15.21 -4.05
C ILE A 48 -4.83 -14.36 -3.14
N VAL A 49 -4.86 -13.04 -3.33
CA VAL A 49 -4.17 -12.06 -2.49
C VAL A 49 -5.18 -11.00 -2.07
N ILE A 50 -5.30 -10.78 -0.77
CA ILE A 50 -6.18 -9.76 -0.20
C ILE A 50 -5.29 -8.60 0.26
N TYR A 51 -5.61 -7.39 -0.21
CA TYR A 51 -4.97 -6.16 0.17
C TYR A 51 -5.90 -5.32 1.03
N TRP A 52 -5.35 -4.75 2.09
CA TRP A 52 -6.01 -3.76 2.93
C TRP A 52 -5.26 -2.45 2.81
N LEU A 53 -6.01 -1.35 2.75
CA LEU A 53 -5.45 -0.01 2.84
C LEU A 53 -4.98 0.22 4.28
N ALA A 54 -3.74 0.68 4.44
CA ALA A 54 -3.18 1.05 5.73
C ALA A 54 -2.41 2.36 5.65
N GLU A 55 -2.60 3.22 6.64
CA GLU A 55 -1.85 4.46 6.82
C GLU A 55 -0.81 4.30 7.93
N LEU A 56 0.35 4.92 7.76
CA LEU A 56 1.36 5.02 8.82
C LEU A 56 1.00 6.13 9.80
N ARG A 57 0.99 5.82 11.11
CA ARG A 57 0.82 6.84 12.15
C ARG A 57 2.00 7.81 12.20
N ASN A 58 3.21 7.30 12.02
CA ASN A 58 4.43 8.09 12.00
C ASN A 58 5.07 8.06 10.61
N PRO A 59 4.93 9.12 9.80
CA PRO A 59 5.51 9.17 8.46
C PRO A 59 7.04 9.29 8.46
N ASN A 60 7.66 9.60 9.60
CA ASN A 60 9.12 9.68 9.74
C ASN A 60 9.77 8.35 10.14
N GLN A 61 8.98 7.30 10.39
CA GLN A 61 9.53 5.99 10.68
C GLN A 61 10.04 5.36 9.39
N GLU A 62 11.33 5.03 9.36
CA GLU A 62 11.93 4.38 8.20
C GLU A 62 11.60 2.87 8.18
N PRO A 63 11.22 2.32 7.02
CA PRO A 63 10.93 0.90 6.90
C PRO A 63 12.22 0.07 6.93
N ILE A 64 12.18 -1.04 7.67
CA ILE A 64 13.30 -2.00 7.71
C ILE A 64 13.03 -3.13 6.71
N LEU A 65 13.88 -3.25 5.69
CA LEU A 65 13.78 -4.28 4.67
C LEU A 65 14.36 -5.61 5.16
N SER A 66 13.64 -6.69 4.89
CA SER A 66 14.16 -8.05 5.05
C SER A 66 15.02 -8.44 3.85
N GLU A 67 15.87 -9.46 3.99
CA GLU A 67 16.66 -10.06 2.89
C GLU A 67 15.87 -10.44 1.61
N GLU A 68 14.55 -10.68 1.70
CA GLU A 68 13.68 -10.91 0.53
C GLU A 68 13.47 -9.65 -0.33
N HIS A 69 13.74 -8.46 0.21
CA HIS A 69 13.47 -7.17 -0.42
C HIS A 69 14.74 -6.33 -0.46
N THR A 70 15.09 -5.84 -1.65
CA THR A 70 16.31 -5.05 -1.89
C THR A 70 16.08 -3.55 -1.87
N GLU A 71 14.87 -3.08 -2.15
CA GLU A 71 14.56 -1.65 -2.26
C GLU A 71 13.13 -1.34 -1.82
N LEU A 72 12.93 -0.13 -1.26
CA LEU A 72 11.62 0.46 -1.01
C LEU A 72 11.64 1.92 -1.42
N LYS A 73 10.56 2.35 -2.07
CA LYS A 73 10.36 3.74 -2.49
C LYS A 73 8.98 4.22 -2.08
N TRP A 74 8.94 5.44 -1.54
CA TRP A 74 7.71 6.21 -1.39
C TRP A 74 7.43 6.90 -2.72
N LEU A 75 6.31 6.56 -3.36
CA LEU A 75 5.99 6.99 -4.71
C LEU A 75 4.58 7.55 -4.79
N GLY A 76 4.41 8.59 -5.59
CA GLY A 76 3.09 9.08 -6.00
C GLY A 76 2.36 8.08 -6.90
N LEU A 77 1.07 8.32 -7.13
CA LEU A 77 0.15 7.40 -7.80
C LEU A 77 0.71 6.82 -9.12
N GLU A 78 1.08 7.69 -10.06
CA GLU A 78 1.50 7.28 -11.40
C GLU A 78 2.84 6.52 -11.39
N ALA A 79 3.83 7.00 -10.61
CA ALA A 79 5.12 6.35 -10.48
C ALA A 79 4.99 4.96 -9.83
N ALA A 80 4.05 4.80 -8.92
CA ALA A 80 3.81 3.54 -8.25
C ALA A 80 3.08 2.53 -9.16
N LYS A 81 2.17 3.00 -10.02
CA LYS A 81 1.55 2.19 -11.09
C LYS A 81 2.58 1.69 -12.10
N GLU A 82 3.52 2.55 -12.49
CA GLU A 82 4.63 2.17 -13.37
C GLU A 82 5.55 1.15 -12.71
N CYS A 83 5.90 1.35 -11.44
CA CYS A 83 6.76 0.45 -10.67
C CYS A 83 6.20 -0.98 -10.56
N VAL A 84 4.88 -1.12 -10.39
CA VAL A 84 4.27 -2.45 -10.19
C VAL A 84 4.08 -3.21 -11.51
N GLY A 85 3.89 -2.53 -12.64
CA GLY A 85 3.87 -3.14 -13.98
C GLY A 85 2.70 -4.09 -14.32
N PHE A 86 1.91 -4.51 -13.34
CA PHE A 86 0.74 -5.40 -13.53
C PHE A 86 -0.57 -4.60 -13.54
N LYS A 87 -1.40 -4.79 -14.58
CA LYS A 87 -2.68 -4.08 -14.75
C LYS A 87 -3.62 -4.22 -13.56
N ASP A 88 -3.80 -5.44 -13.03
CA ASP A 88 -4.69 -5.68 -11.90
C ASP A 88 -4.26 -4.91 -10.64
N ASN A 89 -2.95 -4.79 -10.44
CA ASN A 89 -2.41 -4.03 -9.33
C ASN A 89 -2.55 -2.52 -9.58
N GLN A 90 -2.39 -2.04 -10.81
CA GLN A 90 -2.62 -0.62 -11.15
C GLN A 90 -4.08 -0.23 -10.88
N VAL A 91 -5.04 -1.07 -11.27
CA VAL A 91 -6.47 -0.86 -10.97
C VAL A 91 -6.73 -0.85 -9.47
N MET A 92 -6.08 -1.74 -8.72
CA MET A 92 -6.17 -1.75 -7.25
C MET A 92 -5.63 -0.45 -6.64
N ILE A 93 -4.50 0.05 -7.15
CA ILE A 93 -3.87 1.30 -6.71
C ILE A 93 -4.81 2.49 -6.94
N ASP A 94 -5.42 2.59 -8.13
CA ASP A 94 -6.40 3.64 -8.45
C ASP A 94 -7.60 3.59 -7.49
N LYS A 95 -8.15 2.40 -7.23
CA LYS A 95 -9.26 2.22 -6.28
C LYS A 95 -8.90 2.67 -4.87
N PHE A 96 -7.71 2.33 -4.37
CA PHE A 96 -7.29 2.76 -3.05
C PHE A 96 -7.09 4.29 -2.99
N HIS A 97 -6.58 4.89 -4.06
CA HIS A 97 -6.44 6.34 -4.14
C HIS A 97 -7.81 7.04 -4.09
N GLU A 98 -8.78 6.56 -4.86
CA GLU A 98 -10.16 7.07 -4.81
C GLU A 98 -10.79 6.94 -3.42
N MET A 99 -10.53 5.82 -2.72
CA MET A 99 -11.00 5.62 -1.35
C MET A 99 -10.42 6.65 -0.39
N ILE A 100 -9.12 6.95 -0.49
CA ILE A 100 -8.45 7.97 0.32
C ILE A 100 -9.10 9.34 0.06
N LEU A 101 -9.20 9.75 -1.20
CA LEU A 101 -9.81 11.05 -1.57
C LEU A 101 -11.26 11.18 -1.07
N THR A 102 -12.02 10.08 -1.11
CA THR A 102 -13.41 10.05 -0.62
C THR A 102 -13.49 10.11 0.91
N GLN A 103 -12.50 9.58 1.62
CA GLN A 103 -12.42 9.69 3.08
C GLN A 103 -12.04 11.11 3.52
N GLU A 104 -11.09 11.75 2.83
CA GLU A 104 -10.69 13.14 3.14
C GLU A 104 -11.87 14.11 2.99
N LYS A 105 -12.64 13.99 1.90
CA LYS A 105 -13.86 14.80 1.70
C LYS A 105 -14.89 14.64 2.83
N ARG A 106 -14.99 13.44 3.43
CA ARG A 106 -15.89 13.17 4.55
C ARG A 106 -15.42 13.74 5.88
N GLN A 107 -14.11 13.98 6.03
CA GLN A 107 -13.55 14.60 7.24
C GLN A 107 -13.57 16.13 7.19
N GLN A 108 -13.81 16.72 6.01
CA GLN A 108 -13.86 18.16 5.79
C GLN A 108 -15.28 18.76 5.84
N SER A 109 -16.31 17.93 6.05
CA SER A 109 -17.73 18.31 6.15
C SER A 109 -18.27 18.10 7.55
#